data_AF-A0AAE3EC09-F1
#
_entry.id   AF-A0AAE3EC09-F1
#
_cell.length_a   1.000
_cell.length_b   1.000
_cell.length_c   1.000
_cell.angle_alpha   90.00
_cell.angle_beta   90.00
_cell.angle_gamma   90.00
#
_symmetry.space_group_name_H-M   'P 1'
#
loop_
_entity.id
_entity.type
_entity.pdbx_description
1 polymer ?
#
loop_
_entity_poly.entity_id
_entity_poly.type
_entity_poly.pdbx_seq_one_letter_code
_entity_poly.pdbx_strand_id
1 'polypeptide(L)'
;MKFTTMKQAAQFRITEKEDNYWIEDYWKAAIEIFTKDCAKTMKFFQNDCTDEEFYWLSEIFEEIAEKTQSKELISTWRSRLASVSSENYCQQNFTSKEMRQYVDYSEYVRSIKQEIDYAEGRIGE
;
A
#
# COMPACT_ATOMS: atom_id res chain seq x y z
N MET A 1 3.88 7.16 -17.39
CA MET A 1 4.03 5.71 -17.07
C MET A 1 2.66 5.03 -17.20
N LYS A 2 2.58 3.71 -17.46
CA LYS A 2 1.31 2.95 -17.40
C LYS A 2 1.57 1.55 -16.85
N PHE A 3 0.78 1.14 -15.87
CA PHE A 3 0.78 -0.23 -15.35
C PHE A 3 -0.33 -1.05 -15.97
N THR A 4 -0.06 -2.34 -16.23
CA THR A 4 -1.09 -3.26 -16.73
C THR A 4 -1.74 -4.07 -15.61
N THR A 5 -1.06 -4.20 -14.47
CA THR A 5 -1.56 -4.92 -13.28
C THR A 5 -1.19 -4.18 -11.99
N MET A 6 -1.99 -4.36 -10.94
CA MET A 6 -1.69 -3.83 -9.59
C MET A 6 -0.39 -4.41 -9.04
N LYS A 7 -0.07 -5.68 -9.35
CA LYS A 7 1.18 -6.31 -8.93
C LYS A 7 2.40 -5.61 -9.52
N GLN A 8 2.37 -5.26 -10.81
CA GLN A 8 3.43 -4.47 -11.43
C GLN A 8 3.59 -3.11 -10.78
N ALA A 9 2.47 -2.41 -10.49
CA ALA A 9 2.53 -1.13 -9.81
C ALA A 9 3.16 -1.26 -8.41
N ALA A 10 2.73 -2.26 -7.62
CA ALA A 10 3.25 -2.49 -6.27
C ALA A 10 4.75 -2.84 -6.26
N GLN A 11 5.18 -3.74 -7.15
CA GLN A 11 6.58 -4.16 -7.23
C GLN A 11 7.52 -3.06 -7.71
N PHE A 12 7.04 -2.17 -8.59
CA PHE A 12 7.86 -1.09 -9.12
C PHE A 12 8.42 -0.19 -8.01
N ARG A 13 7.63 0.10 -6.95
CA ARG A 13 8.09 0.92 -5.82
C ARG A 13 9.18 0.25 -4.98
N ILE A 14 9.20 -1.07 -4.96
CA ILE A 14 10.20 -1.86 -4.22
C ILE A 14 11.54 -1.85 -4.95
N THR A 15 11.51 -1.94 -6.28
CA THR A 15 12.71 -2.12 -7.11
C THR A 15 13.37 -0.81 -7.52
N GLU A 16 12.62 0.29 -7.52
CA GLU A 16 13.11 1.60 -7.95
C GLU A 16 13.59 2.45 -6.78
N LYS A 17 14.65 3.21 -7.00
CA LYS A 17 15.19 4.14 -6.01
C LYS A 17 14.31 5.39 -5.93
N GLU A 18 14.09 5.87 -4.71
CA GLU A 18 13.29 7.07 -4.42
C GLU A 18 13.88 8.34 -5.05
N ASP A 19 15.21 8.41 -5.22
CA ASP A 19 15.93 9.52 -5.86
C ASP A 19 15.64 9.69 -7.36
N ASN A 20 14.81 8.82 -7.94
CA ASN A 20 14.47 8.88 -9.35
C ASN A 20 13.39 9.96 -9.60
N TYR A 21 13.69 10.90 -10.48
CA TYR A 21 12.83 12.05 -10.86
C TYR A 21 11.42 11.71 -11.37
N TRP A 22 11.08 10.42 -11.58
CA TRP A 22 9.78 9.98 -12.11
C TRP A 22 8.85 9.35 -11.06
N ILE A 23 9.17 9.45 -9.76
CA ILE A 23 8.36 8.85 -8.69
C ILE A 23 6.92 9.42 -8.64
N GLU A 24 6.73 10.69 -8.99
CA GLU A 24 5.38 11.29 -9.07
C GLU A 24 4.54 10.68 -10.20
N ASP A 25 5.15 10.46 -11.38
CA ASP A 25 4.48 9.83 -12.52
C ASP A 25 4.16 8.36 -12.23
N TYR A 26 5.00 7.71 -11.42
CA TYR A 26 4.74 6.40 -10.87
C TYR A 26 3.49 6.41 -9.98
N TRP A 27 3.43 7.29 -8.98
CA TRP A 27 2.31 7.35 -8.04
C TRP A 27 0.99 7.64 -8.73
N LYS A 28 0.97 8.58 -9.68
CA LYS A 28 -0.22 8.86 -10.51
C LYS A 28 -0.71 7.61 -11.25
N ALA A 29 0.21 6.85 -11.85
CA ALA A 29 -0.14 5.61 -12.56
C ALA A 29 -0.60 4.49 -11.61
N ALA A 30 -0.02 4.40 -10.41
CA ALA A 30 -0.43 3.46 -9.37
C ALA A 30 -1.85 3.79 -8.88
N ILE A 31 -2.11 5.04 -8.50
CA ILE A 31 -3.43 5.50 -8.07
C ILE A 31 -4.48 5.22 -9.16
N GLU A 32 -4.19 5.50 -10.43
CA GLU A 32 -5.11 5.21 -11.54
C GLU A 32 -5.52 3.73 -11.57
N ILE A 33 -4.57 2.80 -11.43
CA ILE A 33 -4.90 1.36 -11.48
C ILE A 33 -5.67 0.89 -10.23
N PHE A 34 -5.34 1.39 -9.05
CA PHE A 34 -5.99 0.99 -7.79
C PHE A 34 -7.39 1.58 -7.60
N THR A 35 -7.69 2.69 -8.27
CA THR A 35 -9.00 3.36 -8.21
C THR A 35 -9.98 2.89 -9.29
N LYS A 36 -9.49 2.19 -10.32
CA LYS A 36 -10.28 1.77 -11.48
C LYS A 36 -11.37 0.74 -11.16
N ASP A 37 -11.11 -0.18 -10.22
CA ASP A 37 -12.03 -1.27 -9.88
C ASP A 37 -11.81 -1.67 -8.41
N CYS A 38 -12.63 -1.09 -7.52
CA CYS A 38 -12.50 -1.31 -6.07
C CYS A 38 -12.60 -2.79 -5.68
N ALA A 39 -13.44 -3.58 -6.35
CA ALA A 39 -13.60 -4.99 -6.03
C ALA A 39 -12.33 -5.79 -6.34
N LYS A 40 -11.67 -5.51 -7.47
CA LYS A 40 -10.37 -6.11 -7.78
C LYS A 40 -9.28 -5.61 -6.85
N THR A 41 -9.27 -4.33 -6.54
CA THR A 41 -8.32 -3.73 -5.60
C THR A 41 -8.40 -4.38 -4.22
N MET A 42 -9.60 -4.57 -3.67
CA MET A 42 -9.78 -5.28 -2.40
C MET A 42 -9.25 -6.72 -2.46
N LYS A 43 -9.56 -7.45 -3.53
CA LYS A 43 -9.04 -8.82 -3.71
C LYS A 43 -7.52 -8.89 -3.78
N PHE A 44 -6.88 -7.91 -4.43
CA PHE A 44 -5.43 -7.81 -4.49
C PHE A 44 -4.84 -7.64 -3.09
N PHE A 45 -5.34 -6.69 -2.30
CA PHE A 45 -4.86 -6.47 -0.92
C PHE A 45 -5.05 -7.69 -0.01
N GLN A 46 -6.12 -8.46 -0.22
CA GLN A 46 -6.44 -9.64 0.58
C GLN A 46 -5.59 -10.86 0.22
N ASN A 47 -5.25 -11.07 -1.06
CA ASN A 47 -4.73 -12.36 -1.53
C ASN A 47 -3.35 -12.28 -2.20
N ASP A 48 -3.04 -11.16 -2.87
CA ASP A 48 -1.90 -11.07 -3.78
C ASP A 48 -0.81 -10.10 -3.31
N CYS A 49 -1.17 -9.21 -2.38
CA CYS A 49 -0.31 -8.13 -1.87
C CYS A 49 0.58 -8.62 -0.72
N THR A 50 1.90 -8.57 -0.92
CA THR A 50 2.88 -8.91 0.12
C THR A 50 2.92 -7.83 1.20
N ASP A 51 3.54 -8.11 2.34
CA ASP A 51 3.65 -7.14 3.42
C ASP A 51 4.49 -5.92 3.00
N GLU A 52 5.55 -6.12 2.22
CA GLU A 52 6.38 -5.05 1.67
C GLU A 52 5.61 -4.19 0.66
N GLU A 53 4.87 -4.82 -0.25
CA GLU A 53 3.99 -4.12 -1.19
C GLU A 53 2.92 -3.31 -0.46
N PHE A 54 2.33 -3.87 0.59
CA PHE A 54 1.29 -3.21 1.36
C PHE A 54 1.81 -1.97 2.09
N TYR A 55 3.02 -2.04 2.65
CA TYR A 55 3.68 -0.90 3.29
C TYR A 55 3.93 0.22 2.29
N TRP A 56 4.54 -0.08 1.15
CA TRP A 56 4.81 0.96 0.17
C TRP A 56 3.54 1.56 -0.42
N LEU A 57 2.53 0.73 -0.69
CA LEU A 57 1.25 1.22 -1.20
C LEU A 57 0.46 2.05 -0.18
N SER A 58 0.76 1.96 1.12
CA SER A 58 0.05 2.78 2.11
C SER A 58 0.30 4.27 1.94
N GLU A 59 1.43 4.65 1.34
CA GLU A 59 1.77 6.05 1.01
C GLU A 59 0.76 6.73 0.07
N ILE A 60 -0.10 5.96 -0.62
CA ILE A 60 -1.14 6.50 -1.53
C ILE A 60 -2.57 6.12 -1.11
N PHE A 61 -2.77 5.64 0.12
CA PHE A 61 -4.11 5.27 0.59
C PHE A 61 -5.04 6.48 0.66
N GLU A 62 -4.51 7.64 1.01
CA GLU A 62 -5.27 8.89 1.08
C GLU A 62 -5.92 9.21 -0.27
N GLU A 63 -5.15 9.25 -1.36
CA GLU A 63 -5.64 9.57 -2.69
C GLU A 63 -6.56 8.48 -3.25
N ILE A 64 -6.30 7.20 -2.92
CA ILE A 64 -7.18 6.11 -3.31
C ILE A 64 -8.54 6.25 -2.59
N ALA A 65 -8.53 6.54 -1.29
CA ALA A 65 -9.74 6.72 -0.51
C ALA A 65 -10.53 7.94 -0.97
N GLU A 66 -9.87 9.08 -1.20
CA GLU A 66 -10.49 10.30 -1.71
C GLU A 66 -11.18 10.06 -3.06
N LYS A 67 -10.53 9.34 -3.98
CA LYS A 67 -11.08 9.07 -5.33
C LYS A 67 -12.19 8.03 -5.34
N THR A 68 -12.10 7.01 -4.49
CA THR A 68 -13.05 5.88 -4.52
C THR A 68 -14.22 6.07 -3.57
N GLN A 69 -14.03 6.85 -2.50
CA GLN A 69 -15.00 7.04 -1.42
C GLN A 69 -15.52 5.71 -0.82
N SER A 70 -14.73 4.63 -0.93
CA SER A 70 -15.15 3.27 -0.54
C SER A 70 -14.76 2.95 0.89
N LYS A 71 -15.77 2.82 1.76
CA LYS A 71 -15.59 2.36 3.15
C LYS A 71 -15.16 0.90 3.23
N GLU A 72 -15.59 0.08 2.27
CA GLU A 72 -15.21 -1.32 2.16
C GLU A 72 -13.71 -1.47 1.87
N LEU A 73 -13.13 -0.54 1.12
CA LEU A 73 -11.70 -0.52 0.86
C LEU A 73 -10.90 -0.17 2.13
N ILE A 74 -11.32 0.84 2.90
CA ILE A 74 -10.76 1.14 4.24
C ILE A 74 -10.83 -0.10 5.14
N SER A 75 -12.00 -0.74 5.22
CA SER A 75 -12.20 -1.95 6.02
C SER A 75 -11.30 -3.09 5.55
N THR A 76 -11.02 -3.19 4.26
CA THR A 76 -10.11 -4.19 3.68
C THR A 76 -8.68 -3.93 4.14
N TRP A 77 -8.19 -2.69 4.11
CA TRP A 77 -6.86 -2.35 4.60
C TRP A 77 -6.71 -2.60 6.10
N ARG A 78 -7.72 -2.24 6.91
CA ARG A 78 -7.71 -2.56 8.35
C ARG A 78 -7.65 -4.06 8.60
N SER A 79 -8.43 -4.84 7.86
CA SER A 79 -8.45 -6.30 7.98
C SER A 79 -7.12 -6.92 7.54
N ARG A 80 -6.51 -6.40 6.47
CA ARG A 80 -5.19 -6.84 6.00
C ARG A 80 -4.12 -6.53 7.04
N LEU A 81 -4.10 -5.32 7.60
CA LEU A 81 -3.14 -4.96 8.65
C LEU A 81 -3.30 -5.85 9.89
N ALA A 82 -4.53 -6.11 10.32
CA ALA A 82 -4.81 -6.98 11.48
C ALA A 82 -4.42 -8.45 11.26
N SER A 83 -4.22 -8.90 10.02
CA SER A 83 -3.72 -10.25 9.70
C SER A 83 -2.21 -10.39 9.90
N VAL A 84 -1.48 -9.27 9.98
CA VAL A 84 -0.04 -9.25 10.28
C VAL A 84 0.12 -9.31 11.79
N SER A 85 0.92 -10.28 12.25
CA SER A 85 1.20 -10.55 13.66
C SER A 85 2.70 -10.55 13.88
N SER A 86 3.14 -10.34 15.12
CA SER A 86 4.56 -10.40 15.46
C SER A 86 5.20 -11.76 15.10
N GLU A 87 4.41 -12.82 15.07
CA GLU A 87 4.83 -14.19 14.81
C GLU A 87 5.01 -14.49 13.32
N ASN A 88 4.20 -13.87 12.45
CA ASN A 88 4.28 -14.06 11.00
C ASN A 88 5.10 -12.98 10.29
N TYR A 89 5.35 -11.85 10.96
CA TYR A 89 6.11 -10.75 10.41
C TYR A 89 7.61 -11.09 10.36
N CYS A 90 8.20 -10.96 9.17
CA CYS A 90 9.62 -11.20 8.98
C CYS A 90 10.24 -10.11 8.11
N GLN A 91 10.78 -9.06 8.75
CA GLN A 91 11.44 -7.97 8.03
C GLN A 91 12.61 -8.45 7.15
N GLN A 92 13.25 -9.57 7.46
CA GLN A 92 14.37 -10.11 6.66
C GLN A 92 13.93 -10.60 5.27
N ASN A 93 12.65 -10.85 5.06
CA ASN A 93 12.11 -11.27 3.77
C ASN A 93 11.93 -10.10 2.79
N PHE A 94 12.05 -8.86 3.25
CA PHE A 94 11.89 -7.68 2.39
C PHE A 94 13.05 -7.54 1.41
N THR A 95 12.75 -6.99 0.24
CA THR A 95 13.69 -6.70 -0.84
C THR A 95 14.46 -5.41 -0.56
N SER A 96 13.78 -4.36 -0.09
CA SER A 96 14.36 -3.07 0.27
C SER A 96 15.27 -3.20 1.49
N LYS A 97 16.52 -2.73 1.35
CA LYS A 97 17.51 -2.80 2.43
C LYS A 97 17.10 -1.93 3.61
N GLU A 98 16.53 -0.78 3.31
CA GLU A 98 16.04 0.22 4.26
C GLU A 98 14.96 -0.40 5.15
N MET A 99 13.97 -1.07 4.56
CA MET A 99 12.91 -1.73 5.33
C MET A 99 13.47 -2.85 6.21
N ARG A 100 14.41 -3.67 5.71
CA ARG A 100 15.06 -4.71 6.54
C ARG A 100 15.77 -4.16 7.77
N GLN A 101 16.20 -2.89 7.73
CA GLN A 101 16.97 -2.24 8.79
C GLN A 101 16.11 -1.45 9.77
N TYR A 102 15.04 -0.80 9.29
CA TYR A 102 14.35 0.24 10.06
C TYR A 102 12.87 0.00 10.27
N VAL A 103 12.25 -0.93 9.53
CA VAL A 103 10.82 -1.21 9.64
C VAL A 103 10.68 -2.53 10.39
N ASP A 104 10.69 -2.44 11.72
CA ASP A 104 10.30 -3.57 12.56
C ASP A 104 8.77 -3.73 12.60
N TYR A 105 8.29 -4.80 13.26
CA TYR A 105 6.86 -5.06 13.36
C TYR A 105 6.07 -3.88 13.96
N SER A 106 6.61 -3.24 14.98
CA SER A 106 5.92 -2.14 15.66
C SER A 106 5.82 -0.92 14.75
N GLU A 107 6.92 -0.61 14.05
CA GLU A 107 6.96 0.49 13.08
C GLU A 107 6.06 0.23 11.87
N TYR A 108 6.08 -0.99 11.34
CA TYR A 108 5.20 -1.42 10.24
C TYR A 108 3.73 -1.18 10.58
N VAL A 109 3.29 -1.67 11.75
CA VAL A 109 1.90 -1.51 12.18
C VAL A 109 1.56 -0.05 12.46
N ARG A 110 2.47 0.68 13.10
CA ARG A 110 2.25 2.10 13.43
C ARG A 110 2.09 2.95 12.17
N SER A 111 2.99 2.80 11.20
CA SER A 111 3.01 3.58 9.97
C SER A 111 1.76 3.31 9.12
N ILE A 112 1.46 2.05 8.79
CA ILE A 112 0.30 1.74 7.95
C ILE A 112 -1.01 2.11 8.64
N LYS A 113 -1.11 1.93 9.97
CA LYS A 113 -2.30 2.36 10.71
C LYS A 113 -2.54 3.87 10.56
N GLN A 114 -1.48 4.67 10.67
CA GLN A 114 -1.55 6.11 10.51
C GLN A 114 -2.05 6.50 9.11
N GLU A 115 -1.53 5.85 8.06
CA GLU A 115 -1.99 6.07 6.68
C GLU A 115 -3.48 5.70 6.49
N ILE A 116 -3.93 4.58 7.06
CA ILE A 116 -5.35 4.19 7.01
C ILE A 116 -6.23 5.18 7.76
N ASP A 117 -5.79 5.67 8.93
CA ASP A 117 -6.54 6.63 9.73
C ASP A 117 -6.68 7.98 8.98
N TYR A 118 -5.65 8.43 8.25
CA TYR A 118 -5.74 9.61 7.37
C TYR A 118 -6.67 9.37 6.19
N ALA A 119 -6.54 8.24 5.51
CA ALA A 119 -7.37 7.89 4.38
C ALA A 119 -8.87 7.78 4.75
N GLU A 120 -9.18 7.26 5.94
CA GLU A 120 -10.56 7.22 6.44
C GLU A 120 -11.15 8.62 6.66
N GLY A 121 -10.32 9.58 7.07
CA GLY A 121 -10.70 10.99 7.22
C GLY A 121 -11.17 11.63 5.91
N ARG A 122 -10.70 11.15 4.75
CA ARG A 122 -11.07 11.64 3.41
C ARG A 122 -12.43 11.15 2.91
N ILE A 123 -13.09 10.25 3.63
CA ILE A 123 -14.39 9.70 3.21
C ILE A 123 -15.51 10.69 3.57
N GLY A 124 -16.18 11.23 2.55
CA GLY A 124 -17.28 12.18 2.68
C GLY A 124 -16.87 13.65 2.73
N GLU A 125 -15.59 13.95 2.49
CA GLU A 125 -15.08 15.30 2.18
C GLU A 125 -15.42 15.71 0.74
#